data_AF-A0A2E5CS25-F1
#
_entry.id   AF-A0A2E5CS25-F1
#
_cell.length_a   1.000
_cell.length_b   1.000
_cell.length_c   1.000
_cell.angle_alpha   90.00
_cell.angle_beta   90.00
_cell.angle_gamma   90.00
#
_symmetry.space_group_name_H-M   'P 1'
#
loop_
_entity.id
_entity.type
_entity.pdbx_description
1 polymer ?
#
loop_
_entity_poly.entity_id
_entity_poly.type
_entity_poly.pdbx_seq_one_letter_code
_entity_poly.pdbx_strand_id
1 'polypeptide(L)' 'MFRNRVLLIILFLFYNKYLSAQCAMCKAVVEANLEAGGSAGAGLNHGILYLMAIPYIAILFFSLAYFIHFRTQKAN' A
#
# COMPACT_ATOMS: atom_id res chain seq x y z
N MET A 1 -21.99 -4.19 22.65
CA MET A 1 -20.79 -3.36 22.37
C MET A 1 -20.08 -3.71 21.06
N PHE A 2 -19.85 -4.99 20.74
CA PHE A 2 -19.18 -5.42 19.49
C PHE A 2 -19.95 -5.06 18.20
N ARG A 3 -21.28 -5.15 18.20
CA ARG A 3 -22.11 -4.84 17.02
C ARG A 3 -21.92 -3.42 16.50
N ASN A 4 -21.82 -2.43 17.38
CA ASN A 4 -21.57 -1.03 16.99
C ASN A 4 -20.15 -0.82 16.47
N ARG A 5 -19.15 -1.56 16.98
CA ARG A 5 -17.76 -1.48 16.47
C ARG A 5 -17.63 -2.08 15.08
N VAL A 6 -18.30 -3.21 14.83
CA VAL A 6 -18.34 -3.84 13.50
C VAL A 6 -19.02 -2.93 12.48
N LEU A 7 -20.13 -2.29 12.87
CA LEU A 7 -20.82 -1.30 12.03
C LEU A 7 -19.94 -0.09 11.68
N LEU A 8 -19.15 0.42 12.64
CA LEU A 8 -18.21 1.52 12.40
C LEU A 8 -17.06 1.13 11.47
N ILE A 9 -16.53 -0.09 11.61
CA ILE A 9 -15.49 -0.63 10.70
C ILE A 9 -16.03 -0.78 9.28
N ILE A 10 -17.24 -1.32 9.15
CA ILE A 10 -17.94 -1.44 7.86
C ILE A 10 -18.12 -0.05 7.24
N LEU A 11 -18.64 0.93 7.99
CA LEU A 11 -18.83 2.30 7.50
C LEU A 11 -17.51 2.96 7.06
N PHE A 12 -16.41 2.70 7.76
CA PHE A 12 -15.09 3.21 7.42
C PHE A 12 -14.53 2.60 6.12
N LEU A 13 -14.74 1.29 5.89
CA LEU A 13 -14.32 0.62 4.65
C LEU A 13 -15.08 1.14 3.42
N PHE A 14 -16.35 1.54 3.59
CA PHE A 14 -17.16 2.13 2.53
C PHE A 14 -17.03 3.66 2.42
N TYR A 15 -16.32 4.31 3.36
CA TYR A 15 -16.00 5.74 3.29
C TYR A 15 -14.85 5.98 2.30
N ASN A 16 -15.11 5.71 1.03
CA ASN A 16 -14.20 6.03 -0.06
C ASN A 16 -14.55 7.43 -0.59
N LYS A 17 -14.23 8.47 0.18
CA LYS A 17 -14.30 9.85 -0.36
C LYS A 17 -13.16 10.02 -1.35
N TYR A 18 -13.50 10.04 -2.63
CA TYR A 18 -12.67 10.54 -3.72
C TYR A 18 -11.16 10.32 -3.47
N LEU A 19 -10.73 9.05 -3.47
CA LEU A 19 -9.31 8.72 -3.69
C LEU A 19 -8.92 8.99 -5.16
N SER A 20 -9.51 10.00 -5.81
CA SER A 20 -8.80 10.69 -6.88
C SER A 20 -7.59 11.26 -6.16
N ALA A 21 -6.42 10.68 -6.42
CA ALA A 21 -5.19 10.99 -5.70
C ALA A 21 -5.19 12.47 -5.29
N GLN A 22 -4.97 12.76 -4.01
CA GLN A 22 -4.72 14.13 -3.50
C GLN A 22 -3.47 14.78 -4.15
N CYS A 23 -3.01 14.21 -5.25
CA CYS A 23 -1.88 14.54 -6.09
C CYS A 23 -2.32 14.72 -7.56
N ALA A 24 -3.59 14.97 -7.89
CA ALA A 24 -3.96 15.33 -9.27
C ALA A 24 -3.19 16.60 -9.72
N MET A 25 -2.93 17.52 -8.78
CA MET A 25 -2.06 18.67 -9.00
C MET A 25 -0.57 18.28 -9.10
N CYS A 26 -0.08 17.42 -8.20
CA CYS A 26 1.32 16.98 -8.24
C CYS A 26 1.65 16.14 -9.48
N LYS A 27 0.69 15.35 -9.97
CA LYS A 27 0.79 14.56 -11.21
C LYS A 27 0.82 15.48 -12.43
N ALA A 28 -0.09 16.46 -12.51
CA ALA A 28 -0.11 17.42 -13.61
C ALA A 28 1.18 18.25 -13.68
N VAL A 29 1.75 18.66 -12.54
CA VAL A 29 3.03 19.40 -12.48
C VAL A 29 4.20 18.52 -12.92
N VAL A 30 4.23 17.24 -12.52
CA VAL A 30 5.24 16.28 -12.97
C VAL A 30 5.14 16.03 -14.47
N GLU A 31 3.93 15.78 -14.98
CA GLU A 31 3.68 15.54 -16.42
C GLU A 31 4.10 16.77 -17.25
N ALA A 32 3.71 17.98 -16.82
CA ALA A 32 4.14 19.22 -17.47
C ALA A 32 5.67 19.43 -17.43
N ASN A 33 6.34 19.03 -16.34
CA ASN A 33 7.81 19.12 -16.27
C ASN A 33 8.48 18.16 -17.26
N LEU A 34 7.97 16.93 -17.38
CA LEU A 34 8.50 15.93 -18.31
C LEU A 34 8.25 16.35 -19.78
N GLU A 35 7.08 16.89 -20.09
CA GLU A 35 6.76 17.40 -21.44
C GLU A 35 7.60 18.62 -21.83
N ALA A 36 7.95 19.48 -20.87
CA ALA A 36 8.85 20.62 -21.07
C ALA A 36 10.35 20.23 -21.15
N GLY A 37 10.67 18.93 -21.12
CA GLY A 37 12.05 18.42 -21.18
C GLY A 37 12.79 18.38 -19.84
N GLY A 38 12.08 18.63 -18.73
CA GLY A 38 12.58 18.42 -17.37
C GLY A 38 12.57 16.94 -16.97
N SER A 39 13.17 16.62 -15.83
CA SER A 39 13.32 15.26 -15.32
C SER A 39 12.55 15.00 -14.01
N ALA A 40 11.81 16.00 -13.51
CA ALA A 40 11.09 15.86 -12.25
C ALA A 40 9.95 14.85 -12.41
N GLY A 41 10.00 13.77 -11.62
CA GLY A 41 9.05 12.66 -11.66
C GLY A 41 9.37 11.55 -12.67
N ALA A 42 10.50 11.64 -13.37
CA ALA A 42 11.05 10.50 -14.09
C ALA A 42 11.33 9.35 -13.11
N GLY A 43 10.73 8.18 -13.37
CA GLY A 43 10.88 7.00 -12.50
C GLY A 43 9.97 6.97 -11.25
N LEU A 44 9.01 7.89 -11.11
CA LEU A 44 8.08 7.91 -9.97
C LEU A 44 7.33 6.58 -9.80
N ASN A 45 6.86 5.97 -10.89
CA ASN A 45 6.17 4.68 -10.85
C ASN A 45 7.08 3.54 -10.33
N HIS A 46 8.37 3.57 -10.67
CA HIS A 46 9.33 2.62 -10.13
C HIS A 46 9.52 2.83 -8.62
N GLY A 47 9.56 4.09 -8.15
CA GLY A 47 9.61 4.41 -6.73
C GLY A 47 8.36 3.94 -5.96
N ILE A 48 7.16 4.14 -6.53
CA ILE A 48 5.91 3.64 -5.95
C ILE A 48 5.94 2.11 -5.84
N LEU A 49 6.31 1.42 -6.92
CA LEU A 49 6.41 -0.04 -6.91
C LEU A 49 7.44 -0.54 -5.88
N TYR A 50 8.57 0.14 -5.76
CA TYR A 50 9.60 -0.18 -4.75
C TYR A 50 9.06 -0.06 -3.33
N LEU A 51 8.38 1.05 -3.00
CA LEU A 51 7.80 1.25 -1.67
C LEU A 51 6.65 0.28 -1.39
N MET A 52 5.82 -0.01 -2.40
CA MET A 52 4.73 -0.99 -2.27
C MET A 52 5.23 -2.42 -2.12
N ALA A 53 6.41 -2.78 -2.64
CA ALA A 53 6.95 -4.13 -2.49
C ALA A 53 7.25 -4.51 -1.03
N ILE A 54 7.64 -3.53 -0.20
CA ILE A 54 8.03 -3.74 1.21
C ILE A 54 6.93 -4.45 2.03
N PRO A 55 5.67 -3.97 2.10
CA PRO A 55 4.64 -4.63 2.89
C PRO A 55 4.34 -6.06 2.41
N TYR A 56 4.40 -6.34 1.10
CA TYR A 56 4.19 -7.70 0.59
C TYR A 56 5.30 -8.65 1.01
N ILE A 57 6.56 -8.20 0.91
CA ILE A 57 7.73 -8.98 1.35
C ILE A 57 7.66 -9.25 2.85
N ALA A 58 7.29 -8.24 3.64
CA ALA A 58 7.13 -8.39 5.08
C ALA A 58 6.08 -9.44 5.43
N ILE A 59 4.88 -9.38 4.81
CA ILE A 59 3.82 -10.36 5.04
C ILE A 59 4.29 -11.77 4.67
N LEU A 60 4.94 -11.93 3.53
CA LEU A 60 5.49 -13.23 3.09
C LEU A 60 6.48 -13.78 4.12
N PHE A 61 7.43 -12.94 4.56
CA PHE A 61 8.45 -13.31 5.53
C PHE A 61 7.84 -13.75 6.86
N PHE A 62 6.95 -12.95 7.44
CA PHE A 62 6.31 -13.26 8.72
C PHE A 62 5.42 -14.50 8.63
N SER A 63 4.67 -14.67 7.54
CA SER A 63 3.81 -15.84 7.33
C SER A 63 4.62 -17.13 7.24
N LEU A 64 5.74 -17.09 6.50
CA LEU A 64 6.64 -18.23 6.36
C LEU A 64 7.34 -18.57 7.69
N ALA A 65 7.86 -17.58 8.39
CA ALA A 65 8.48 -17.77 9.70
C ALA A 65 7.50 -18.37 10.72
N TYR A 66 6.27 -17.87 10.76
CA TYR A 66 5.21 -18.41 11.61
C TYR A 66 4.85 -19.86 11.25
N PHE A 67 4.71 -20.15 9.95
CA PHE A 67 4.41 -21.50 9.47
C PHE A 67 5.51 -22.50 9.86
N ILE A 68 6.78 -22.15 9.64
CA ILE A 68 7.93 -23.00 10.02
C ILE A 68 7.95 -23.23 11.52
N HIS A 69 7.81 -22.17 12.34
CA HIS A 69 7.78 -22.29 13.79
C HIS A 69 6.70 -23.26 14.28
N PHE A 70 5.49 -23.18 13.73
CA PHE A 70 4.40 -24.08 14.09
C PHE A 70 4.65 -25.52 13.65
N ARG A 71 5.28 -25.74 12.49
CA ARG A 71 5.62 -27.08 12.01
C ARG A 71 6.70 -27.74 12.87
N THR A 72 7.68 -26.98 13.33
CA THR A 72 8.73 -27.48 14.25
C THR A 72 8.14 -27.84 15.61
N GLN A 73 7.22 -27.04 16.16
CA GLN A 73 6.52 -27.34 17.43
C GLN A 73 5.65 -28.61 17.37
N LYS A 74 5.21 -29.02 16.18
CA LYS A 74 4.41 -30.25 15.99
C LYS A 74 5.29 -31.49 15.75
N ALA A 75 6.57 -31.30 15.48
CA ALA A 75 7.53 -32.38 15.22
C ALA A 75 8.34 -32.77 16.47
N ASN A 76 8.46 -31.86 17.45
CA ASN A 76 8.86 -32.16 18.83
C ASN A 76 7.65 -32.58 19.66
#